data_AF-A0A383AQT1-F1
#
_entry.id   AF-A0A383AQT1-F1
#
_cell.length_a   1.000
_cell.length_b   1.000
_cell.length_c   1.000
_cell.angle_alpha   90.00
_cell.angle_beta   90.00
_cell.angle_gamma   90.00
#
_symmetry.space_group_name_H-M   'P 1'
#
loop_
_entity.id
_entity.type
_entity.pdbx_description
1 polymer ?
#
loop_
_entity_poly.entity_id
_entity_poly.type
_entity_poly.pdbx_seq_one_letter_code
_entity_poly.pdbx_strand_id
1 'polypeptide(L)'
;MRITQSMITKSLLSSINQNRESMHSIQESITTGKGVGRSSDDPIQFFRANRFRQSIKQNEQYLENVQNAKGWLQATSSNLDSML
;
A
#
# COMPACT_ATOMS: atom_id res chain seq x y z
N MET A 1 -11.80 -47.29 -10.91
CA MET A 1 -10.56 -46.71 -10.35
C MET A 1 -10.51 -46.98 -8.85
N ARG A 2 -9.33 -47.30 -8.27
CA ARG A 2 -9.17 -47.59 -6.83
C ARG A 2 -8.65 -46.34 -6.11
N ILE A 3 -9.39 -45.85 -5.13
CA ILE A 3 -8.92 -44.80 -4.23
C ILE A 3 -8.06 -45.46 -3.14
N THR A 4 -6.82 -45.01 -2.98
CA THR A 4 -5.91 -45.52 -1.95
C THR A 4 -5.91 -44.60 -0.73
N GLN A 5 -5.54 -45.14 0.43
CA GLN A 5 -5.42 -44.35 1.66
C GLN A 5 -4.42 -43.18 1.49
N SER A 6 -3.38 -43.35 0.67
CA SER A 6 -2.43 -42.30 0.32
C SER A 6 -3.06 -41.17 -0.51
N MET A 7 -4.03 -41.47 -1.38
CA MET A 7 -4.77 -40.43 -2.11
C MET A 7 -5.66 -39.62 -1.17
N ILE A 8 -6.32 -40.29 -0.21
CA ILE A 8 -7.16 -39.62 0.79
C ILE A 8 -6.32 -38.69 1.68
N THR A 9 -5.18 -39.15 2.18
CA THR A 9 -4.31 -38.32 3.03
C THR A 9 -3.71 -37.13 2.28
N LYS A 10 -3.34 -37.29 1.00
CA LYS A 10 -2.90 -36.18 0.14
C LYS A 10 -4.01 -35.15 -0.09
N SER A 11 -5.23 -35.62 -0.37
CA SER A 11 -6.39 -34.73 -0.55
C SER A 11 -6.72 -33.94 0.72
N LEU A 12 -6.65 -34.59 1.89
CA LEU A 12 -6.83 -33.94 3.18
C LEU A 12 -5.75 -32.89 3.44
N LEU A 13 -4.48 -33.23 3.22
CA LEU A 13 -3.37 -32.30 3.40
C LEU A 13 -3.48 -31.09 2.46
N SER A 14 -3.85 -31.31 1.20
CA SER A 14 -4.12 -30.23 0.24
C SER A 14 -5.26 -29.32 0.70
N SER A 15 -6.34 -29.90 1.24
CA SER A 15 -7.47 -29.13 1.78
C SER A 15 -7.08 -28.32 3.02
N ILE A 16 -6.25 -28.89 3.90
CA ILE A 16 -5.72 -28.17 5.07
C ILE A 16 -4.84 -27.01 4.62
N ASN A 17 -3.93 -27.24 3.67
CA ASN A 17 -3.06 -26.19 3.16
C ASN A 17 -3.85 -25.05 2.50
N GLN A 18 -4.86 -25.38 1.69
CA GLN A 18 -5.76 -24.38 1.09
C GLN A 18 -6.47 -23.53 2.16
N ASN A 19 -6.96 -24.16 3.23
CA ASN A 19 -7.59 -23.45 4.34
C ASN A 19 -6.60 -22.55 5.10
N ARG A 20 -5.36 -23.01 5.29
CA ARG A 20 -4.31 -22.21 5.93
C ARG A 20 -3.94 -20.98 5.11
N GLU A 21 -3.88 -21.11 3.78
CA GLU A 21 -3.66 -19.97 2.87
C GLU A 21 -4.81 -18.96 2.95
N SER A 22 -6.06 -19.42 2.90
CA SER A 22 -7.22 -18.53 3.05
C SER A 22 -7.23 -17.80 4.40
N MET A 23 -6.90 -18.51 5.48
CA MET A 23 -6.80 -17.91 6.82
C MET A 23 -5.68 -16.86 6.89
N HIS A 24 -4.53 -17.12 6.26
CA HIS A 24 -3.45 -16.15 6.17
C HIS A 24 -3.88 -14.88 5.44
N SER A 25 -4.56 -15.00 4.29
CA SER A 25 -5.05 -13.84 3.52
C SER A 25 -6.08 -13.00 4.29
N ILE A 26 -6.97 -13.66 5.04
CA ILE A 26 -7.93 -12.97 5.93
C ILE A 26 -7.18 -12.25 7.05
N GLN A 27 -6.22 -12.91 7.69
CA GLN A 27 -5.41 -12.31 8.75
C GLN A 27 -4.63 -11.09 8.24
N GLU A 28 -4.05 -11.16 7.05
CA GLU A 28 -3.38 -10.03 6.40
C GLU A 28 -4.34 -8.87 6.14
N SER A 29 -5.55 -9.16 5.66
CA SER A 29 -6.59 -8.14 5.43
C SER A 29 -7.02 -7.45 6.73
N ILE A 30 -7.17 -8.21 7.83
CA ILE A 30 -7.52 -7.69 9.15
C ILE A 30 -6.38 -6.85 9.73
N THR A 31 -5.15 -7.37 9.70
CA THR A 31 -3.97 -6.68 10.26
C THR A 31 -3.66 -5.39 9.51
N THR A 32 -3.80 -5.38 8.18
CA THR A 32 -3.54 -4.18 7.37
C THR A 32 -4.71 -3.20 7.35
N GLY A 33 -5.94 -3.67 7.63
CA GLY A 33 -7.17 -2.89 7.49
C GLY A 33 -7.45 -2.42 6.06
N LYS A 34 -6.75 -2.97 5.06
CA LYS A 34 -6.88 -2.58 3.64
C LYS A 34 -7.75 -3.60 2.93
N GLY A 35 -8.79 -3.11 2.24
CA GLY A 35 -9.61 -3.97 1.38
C GLY A 35 -8.85 -4.51 0.15
N VAL A 36 -7.84 -3.78 -0.34
CA VAL A 36 -6.96 -4.22 -1.42
C VAL A 36 -5.52 -3.90 -1.05
N GLY A 37 -4.74 -4.94 -0.73
CA GLY A 37 -3.34 -4.83 -0.32
C GLY A 37 -2.38 -5.03 -1.48
N ARG A 38 -2.68 -5.99 -2.37
CA ARG A 38 -1.79 -6.40 -3.46
C ARG A 38 -2.45 -6.15 -4.81
N SER A 39 -1.63 -5.88 -5.83
CA SER A 39 -2.11 -5.75 -7.21
C SER A 39 -2.64 -7.07 -7.79
N SER A 40 -2.31 -8.21 -7.16
CA SER A 40 -2.83 -9.53 -7.52
C SER A 40 -4.29 -9.75 -7.13
N ASP A 41 -4.76 -9.06 -6.08
CA ASP A 41 -6.09 -9.32 -5.50
C ASP A 41 -7.18 -8.65 -6.34
N ASP A 42 -6.96 -7.38 -6.70
CA ASP A 42 -7.75 -6.64 -7.68
C ASP A 42 -6.89 -5.56 -8.35
N PRO A 43 -6.44 -5.76 -9.60
CA PRO A 43 -5.56 -4.80 -10.27
C PRO A 43 -6.27 -3.46 -10.56
N ILE A 44 -7.60 -3.46 -10.78
CA ILE A 44 -8.36 -2.25 -11.13
C ILE A 44 -8.52 -1.38 -9.89
N GLN A 45 -8.97 -1.97 -8.79
CA GLN A 45 -9.16 -1.24 -7.54
C GLN A 45 -7.84 -0.80 -6.94
N PHE A 46 -6.80 -1.65 -7.02
CA PHE A 46 -5.45 -1.28 -6.61
C PHE A 46 -4.93 -0.08 -7.41
N PHE A 47 -5.08 -0.08 -8.73
CA PHE A 47 -4.64 1.04 -9.57
C PHE A 47 -5.36 2.35 -9.24
N ARG A 48 -6.68 2.31 -9.05
CA ARG A 48 -7.46 3.50 -8.64
C ARG A 48 -6.99 4.03 -7.28
N ALA A 49 -6.86 3.16 -6.28
CA ALA A 49 -6.37 3.54 -4.97
C ALA A 49 -4.94 4.10 -5.04
N ASN A 50 -4.07 3.50 -5.85
CA ASN A 50 -2.70 3.96 -6.02
C ASN A 50 -2.63 5.31 -6.75
N ARG A 51 -3.51 5.55 -7.72
CA ARG A 51 -3.62 6.87 -8.38
C ARG A 51 -3.97 7.95 -7.37
N PHE A 52 -4.97 7.72 -6.50
CA PHE A 52 -5.32 8.68 -5.45
C PHE A 52 -4.17 8.90 -4.45
N ARG A 53 -3.50 7.84 -4.02
CA ARG A 53 -2.31 7.95 -3.15
C ARG A 53 -1.19 8.78 -3.80
N GLN A 54 -0.94 8.57 -5.09
CA GLN A 54 0.04 9.37 -5.84
C GLN A 54 -0.37 10.83 -5.94
N SER A 55 -1.64 11.13 -6.23
CA SER A 55 -2.13 12.51 -6.26
C SER A 55 -2.00 13.21 -4.90
N ILE A 56 -2.31 12.52 -3.79
CA ILE A 56 -2.11 13.06 -2.43
C ILE A 56 -0.63 13.36 -2.21
N LYS A 57 0.27 12.41 -2.49
CA LYS A 57 1.71 12.59 -2.34
C LYS A 57 2.25 13.75 -3.17
N GLN A 58 1.77 13.90 -4.41
CA GLN A 58 2.14 15.04 -5.26
C GLN A 58 1.69 16.37 -4.65
N ASN A 59 0.47 16.42 -4.12
CA ASN A 59 -0.03 17.62 -3.43
C ASN A 59 0.77 17.95 -2.16
N GLU A 60 1.12 16.95 -1.35
CA GLU A 60 1.99 17.12 -0.19
C GLU A 60 3.34 17.71 -0.60
N GLN A 61 3.96 17.19 -1.67
CA GLN A 61 5.20 17.73 -2.19
C GLN A 61 5.04 19.17 -2.70
N TYR A 62 3.93 19.50 -3.36
CA TYR A 62 3.66 20.86 -3.79
C TYR A 62 3.57 21.84 -2.60
N LEU A 63 2.90 21.43 -1.53
CA LEU A 63 2.82 22.23 -0.30
C LEU A 63 4.20 22.44 0.33
N GLU A 64 5.01 21.39 0.40
CA GLU A 64 6.39 21.49 0.89
C GLU A 64 7.23 22.44 0.04
N ASN A 65 7.13 22.33 -1.29
CA ASN A 65 7.84 23.21 -2.22
C ASN A 65 7.44 24.68 -2.04
N VAL A 66 6.15 24.96 -1.84
CA VAL A 66 5.65 26.32 -1.57
C VAL A 66 6.19 26.83 -0.23
N GLN A 67 6.21 26.00 0.81
CA GLN A 67 6.76 26.37 2.11
C GLN A 67 8.25 26.67 2.02
N ASN A 68 9.00 25.84 1.29
CA ASN A 68 10.42 26.06 1.03
C ASN A 68 10.64 27.37 0.26
N ALA A 69 9.89 27.62 -0.82
CA ALA A 69 9.98 28.87 -1.57
C ALA A 69 9.70 30.10 -0.69
N LYS A 70 8.70 30.03 0.20
CA LYS A 70 8.42 31.09 1.17
C LYS A 70 9.60 31.30 2.14
N GLY A 71 10.19 30.22 2.64
CA GLY A 71 11.38 30.29 3.51
C GLY A 71 12.57 30.96 2.82
N TRP A 72 12.82 30.62 1.55
CA TRP A 72 13.85 31.27 0.74
C TRP A 72 13.58 32.77 0.57
N LEU A 73 12.35 33.15 0.23
CA LEU A 73 11.97 34.57 0.08
C LEU A 73 12.14 35.35 1.39
N GLN A 74 11.75 34.77 2.53
CA GLN A 74 11.91 35.39 3.84
C GLN A 74 13.39 35.57 4.22
N ALA A 75 14.23 34.57 3.94
CA ALA A 75 15.67 34.67 4.18
C ALA A 75 16.30 35.76 3.31
N THR A 76 15.94 35.82 2.02
CA THR A 76 16.40 36.88 1.12
C THR A 76 15.94 38.26 1.58
N SER A 77 14.67 38.43 1.96
CA SER A 77 14.17 39.72 2.45
C SER A 77 14.84 40.15 3.74
N SER A 78 15.04 39.23 4.69
CA SER A 78 15.73 39.52 5.95
C SER A 78 17.18 39.95 5.71
N ASN A 79 17.89 39.30 4.77
CA ASN A 79 19.25 39.68 4.43
C ASN A 79 19.30 41.06 3.79
N LEU A 80 18.37 41.37 2.87
CA LEU A 80 18.28 42.70 2.25
C LEU A 80 17.99 43.81 3.27
N ASP A 81 17.08 43.56 4.22
CA ASP A 81 16.74 44.51 5.29
C ASP A 81 17.94 44.76 6.21
N SER A 82 18.74 43.72 6.51
CA SER A 82 19.95 43.86 7.33
C SER A 82 21.10 44.61 6.66
N MET A 83 21.03 44.86 5.34
CA MET A 83 22.04 45.61 4.58
C MET A 83 21.70 47.11 4.44
N LEU A 84 20.50 47.53 4.83
CA LEU A 84 20.06 48.93 4.93
C LEU A 84 20.26 49.46 6.35
#